data_AF-A0A519PBB3-F1
#
_entry.id   AF-A0A519PBB3-F1
#
_cell.length_a   1.000
_cell.length_b   1.000
_cell.length_c   1.000
_cell.angle_alpha   90.00
_cell.angle_beta   90.00
_cell.angle_gamma   90.00
#
_symmetry.space_group_name_H-M   'P 1'
#
loop_
_entity.id
_entity.type
_entity.pdbx_description
1 polymer ?
#
loop_
_entity_poly.entity_id
_entity_poly.type
_entity_poly.pdbx_seq_one_letter_code
_entity_poly.pdbx_strand_id
1 'polypeptide(L)'
;IFLGYRSFGVASAAYNYFGKSLAQLTPDEAAFLASLPKGPNNYHPKRHPGAAKGRRDWVLGEMAQSGWLTPAQLVEARARPLKTQDAPRRAAYADADFFVEEARRRAISLFGREQVNGGGYYMRTTLDPELQSAARIALMHGLEQYDRRHGWRGAWGTTDFAPGWQAEALKKTLPAERRSWQAAAIESVAGNTVRVRTARDDRAGALIVADAAWANANRQLRRGDLIFVEPQNGQFALRQVPAVNGALVAIEPQTGRVLAMVGGYSYALSSFNRATQAWRQPGSAFKPIVYATALEGDYTPASIILDAPISFAGGANGGRWTPENYSREYYGPQSLRRGLELSRNVMTVRLAQAVGMDKIVAMSKRMGVADNMAPNLSVSLGAGETTPYRLTAAYAAFVNGGRRIDPYLIEMVQDRNGETIFRADGRTCRDCG
;
A
#
# COMPACT_ATOMS: atom_id res chain seq x y z
N ILE A 1 9.40 23.97 18.84
CA ILE A 1 8.36 24.33 19.84
C ILE A 1 7.18 23.38 19.65
N PHE A 2 6.64 22.79 20.73
CA PHE A 2 5.42 21.97 20.66
C PHE A 2 4.18 22.85 20.72
N LEU A 3 3.26 22.68 19.78
CA LEU A 3 2.09 23.55 19.61
C LEU A 3 0.76 22.81 19.75
N GLY A 4 0.75 21.60 20.32
CA GLY A 4 -0.47 20.79 20.40
C GLY A 4 -0.79 20.07 19.08
N TYR A 5 -1.81 19.21 19.07
CA TYR A 5 -2.16 18.36 17.91
C TYR A 5 -0.99 17.51 17.38
N ARG A 6 -0.06 17.11 18.26
CA ARG A 6 1.21 16.45 17.90
C ARG A 6 2.10 17.27 16.95
N SER A 7 1.86 18.57 16.85
CA SER A 7 2.59 19.49 15.99
C SER A 7 3.84 20.00 16.70
N PHE A 8 4.99 19.79 16.08
CA PHE A 8 6.27 20.36 16.50
C PHE A 8 6.72 21.33 15.41
N GLY A 9 6.63 22.63 15.67
CA GLY A 9 6.89 23.69 14.68
C GLY A 9 5.63 24.32 14.10
N VAL A 10 5.77 25.58 13.67
CA VAL A 10 4.67 26.43 13.22
C VAL A 10 4.05 25.95 11.91
N ALA A 11 4.85 25.42 10.98
CA ALA A 11 4.36 24.88 9.72
C ALA A 11 3.47 23.64 9.94
N SER A 12 3.92 22.72 10.79
CA SER A 12 3.13 21.55 11.18
C SER A 12 1.82 21.95 11.86
N ALA A 13 1.85 22.96 12.74
CA ALA A 13 0.65 23.44 13.42
C ALA A 13 -0.32 24.16 12.46
N ALA A 14 0.18 24.97 11.53
CA ALA A 14 -0.63 25.64 10.51
C ALA A 14 -1.46 24.63 9.70
N TYR A 15 -0.82 23.55 9.26
CA TYR A 15 -1.51 22.48 8.55
C TYR A 15 -2.47 21.72 9.46
N ASN A 16 -2.05 21.31 10.66
CA ASN A 16 -2.87 20.49 11.54
C ASN A 16 -4.10 21.22 12.12
N TYR A 17 -4.02 22.54 12.29
CA TYR A 17 -5.15 23.34 12.78
C TYR A 17 -6.00 23.92 11.65
N PHE A 18 -5.43 24.27 10.49
CA PHE A 18 -6.13 25.03 9.45
C PHE A 18 -6.04 24.44 8.03
N GLY A 19 -5.17 23.45 7.79
CA GLY A 19 -4.94 22.85 6.46
C GLY A 19 -4.23 23.78 5.50
N LYS A 20 -3.49 24.77 6.02
CA LYS A 20 -2.87 25.86 5.26
C LYS A 20 -1.35 25.83 5.37
N SER A 21 -0.69 26.28 4.32
CA SER A 21 0.72 26.67 4.39
C SER A 21 0.88 27.98 5.17
N LEU A 22 2.10 28.29 5.65
CA LEU A 22 2.37 29.51 6.41
C LEU A 22 1.97 30.79 5.64
N ALA A 23 2.20 30.81 4.32
CA ALA A 23 1.86 31.95 3.46
C ALA A 23 0.34 32.17 3.27
N GLN A 24 -0.48 31.17 3.61
CA GLN A 24 -1.94 31.24 3.48
C GLN A 24 -2.64 31.58 4.80
N LEU A 25 -1.89 31.70 5.90
CA LEU A 25 -2.45 32.01 7.21
C LEU A 25 -2.99 33.43 7.27
N THR A 26 -4.18 33.58 7.83
CA THR A 26 -4.73 34.90 8.15
C THR A 26 -4.17 35.40 9.49
N PRO A 27 -4.22 36.72 9.78
CA PRO A 27 -3.70 37.26 11.05
C PRO A 27 -4.28 36.58 12.30
N ASP A 28 -5.56 36.22 12.29
CA ASP A 28 -6.23 35.55 13.40
C ASP A 28 -5.76 34.09 13.58
N GLU A 29 -5.46 33.38 12.49
CA GLU A 29 -4.90 32.03 12.53
C GLU A 29 -3.45 32.07 13.03
N ALA A 30 -2.64 33.01 12.53
CA ALA A 30 -1.27 33.23 12.96
C ALA A 30 -1.20 33.59 14.46
N ALA A 31 -2.06 34.51 14.91
CA ALA A 31 -2.18 34.88 16.33
C ALA A 31 -2.60 33.69 17.21
N PHE A 32 -3.47 32.81 16.73
CA PHE A 32 -3.79 31.59 17.45
C PHE A 32 -2.59 30.65 17.56
N LEU A 33 -1.85 30.40 16.47
CA LEU A 33 -0.64 29.57 16.53
C LEU A 33 0.40 30.14 17.49
N ALA A 34 0.59 31.47 17.49
CA ALA A 34 1.49 32.17 18.41
C ALA A 34 1.05 32.10 19.88
N SER A 35 -0.22 31.76 20.16
CA SER A 35 -0.72 31.59 21.52
C SER A 35 -0.35 30.25 22.17
N LEU A 36 -0.09 29.23 21.35
CA LEU A 36 0.08 27.83 21.77
C LEU A 36 1.38 27.53 22.55
N PRO A 37 2.54 28.20 22.35
CA PRO A 37 3.76 27.90 23.12
C PRO A 37 3.60 28.01 24.64
N LYS A 38 2.74 28.91 25.13
CA LYS A 38 2.50 29.12 26.56
C LYS A 38 1.73 27.96 27.21
N GLY A 39 1.00 27.17 26.43
CA GLY A 39 0.16 26.10 26.98
C GLY A 39 -0.78 25.53 25.93
N PRO A 40 -0.32 24.63 25.05
CA PRO A 40 -1.14 24.16 23.93
C PRO A 40 -2.37 23.35 24.37
N ASN A 41 -2.30 22.72 25.55
CA ASN A 41 -3.45 22.06 26.16
C ASN A 41 -4.46 23.04 26.76
N ASN A 42 -4.00 24.15 27.34
CA ASN A 42 -4.86 25.17 27.98
C ASN A 42 -5.69 25.94 26.94
N TYR A 43 -5.15 26.10 25.72
CA TYR A 43 -5.79 26.78 24.61
C TYR A 43 -6.31 25.81 23.54
N HIS A 44 -6.68 24.59 23.93
CA HIS A 44 -7.16 23.58 22.99
C HIS A 44 -8.52 24.00 22.40
N PRO A 45 -8.66 24.19 21.08
CA PRO A 45 -9.79 24.90 20.46
C PRO A 45 -11.14 24.20 20.64
N LYS A 46 -11.13 22.86 20.78
CA LYS A 46 -12.35 22.06 21.02
C LYS A 46 -12.68 21.80 22.50
N ARG A 47 -11.67 21.83 23.37
CA ARG A 47 -11.86 21.50 24.80
C ARG A 47 -12.07 22.76 25.62
N HIS A 48 -11.43 23.86 25.20
CA HIS A 48 -11.43 25.16 25.85
C HIS A 48 -11.63 26.29 24.82
N PRO A 49 -12.74 26.30 24.05
CA PRO A 49 -12.94 27.24 22.95
C PRO A 49 -12.88 28.71 23.39
N GLY A 50 -13.44 29.05 24.55
CA GLY A 50 -13.39 30.41 25.10
C GLY A 50 -11.97 30.86 25.44
N ALA A 51 -11.18 29.99 26.09
CA ALA A 51 -9.78 30.30 26.43
C ALA A 51 -8.90 30.44 25.18
N ALA A 52 -9.11 29.58 24.18
CA ALA A 52 -8.43 29.65 22.89
C ALA A 52 -8.72 30.98 22.16
N LYS A 53 -10.00 31.35 22.04
CA LYS A 53 -10.41 32.60 21.40
C LYS A 53 -9.88 33.82 22.16
N GLY A 54 -10.05 33.86 23.48
CA GLY A 54 -9.59 34.96 24.31
C GLY A 54 -8.07 35.17 24.20
N ARG A 55 -7.29 34.08 24.17
CA ARG A 55 -5.84 34.18 24.02
C ARG A 55 -5.43 34.66 22.63
N ARG A 56 -6.07 34.17 21.57
CA ARG A 56 -5.88 34.69 20.20
C ARG A 56 -6.17 36.18 20.11
N ASP A 57 -7.29 36.65 20.66
CA ASP A 57 -7.72 38.05 20.58
C ASP A 57 -6.81 39.00 21.37
N TRP A 58 -6.19 38.48 22.45
CA TRP A 58 -5.12 39.16 23.17
C TRP A 58 -3.87 39.32 22.29
N VAL A 59 -3.38 38.23 21.65
CA VAL A 59 -2.22 38.29 20.74
C VAL A 59 -2.48 39.26 19.57
N LEU A 60 -3.68 39.26 18.99
CA LEU A 60 -4.06 40.22 17.96
C LEU A 60 -3.96 41.68 18.46
N GLY A 61 -4.32 41.93 19.72
CA GLY A 61 -4.16 43.25 20.34
C GLY A 61 -2.69 43.68 20.46
N GLU A 62 -1.82 42.75 20.87
CA GLU A 62 -0.37 43.01 20.94
C GLU A 62 0.25 43.26 19.56
N MET A 63 -0.20 42.51 18.54
CA MET A 63 0.21 42.73 17.15
C MET A 63 -0.16 44.13 16.66
N ALA A 64 -1.37 44.60 16.97
CA ALA A 64 -1.81 45.95 16.62
C ALA A 64 -1.03 47.04 17.38
N GLN A 65 -0.81 46.87 18.69
CA GLN A 65 0.00 47.81 19.48
C GLN A 65 1.45 47.91 18.96
N SER A 66 1.99 46.79 18.47
CA SER A 66 3.33 46.71 17.88
C SER A 66 3.38 47.13 16.40
N GLY A 67 2.27 47.60 15.83
CA GLY A 67 2.20 48.13 14.46
C GLY A 67 2.10 47.09 13.34
N TRP A 68 1.94 45.79 13.65
CA TRP A 68 1.80 44.72 12.65
C TRP A 68 0.40 44.64 12.03
N LEU A 69 -0.59 45.24 12.68
CA LEU A 69 -1.97 45.31 12.20
C LEU A 69 -2.53 46.72 12.36
N THR A 70 -3.28 47.19 11.38
CA THR A 70 -4.06 48.43 11.50
C THR A 70 -5.27 48.22 12.43
N PRO A 71 -5.87 49.31 12.97
CA PRO A 71 -7.10 49.19 13.78
C PRO A 71 -8.24 48.47 13.04
N ALA A 72 -8.38 48.71 11.73
CA ALA A 72 -9.38 48.04 10.90
C ALA A 72 -9.12 46.53 10.79
N GLN A 73 -7.86 46.14 10.54
CA GLN A 73 -7.47 44.72 10.48
C GLN A 73 -7.65 44.01 11.83
N LEU A 74 -7.40 44.69 12.95
CA LEU A 74 -7.63 44.14 14.29
C LEU A 74 -9.12 43.82 14.51
N VAL A 75 -10.01 44.75 14.15
CA VAL A 75 -11.46 44.56 14.29
C VAL A 75 -11.92 43.38 13.42
N GLU A 76 -11.46 43.32 12.17
CA GLU A 76 -11.79 42.23 11.26
C GLU A 76 -11.29 40.87 11.78
N ALA A 77 -10.02 40.79 12.20
CA ALA A 77 -9.40 39.56 12.70
C ALA A 77 -10.09 39.04 13.99
N ARG A 78 -10.51 39.93 14.90
CA ARG A 78 -11.23 39.56 16.13
C ARG A 78 -12.64 39.04 15.86
N ALA A 79 -13.31 39.58 14.84
CA ALA A 79 -14.65 39.17 14.44
C ALA A 79 -14.67 37.77 13.81
N ARG A 80 -13.55 37.32 13.23
CA ARG A 80 -13.46 35.99 12.62
C ARG A 80 -13.59 34.87 13.67
N PRO A 81 -14.40 33.83 13.40
CA PRO A 81 -14.52 32.68 14.29
C PRO A 81 -13.24 31.83 14.24
N LEU A 82 -12.79 31.32 15.39
CA LEU A 82 -11.66 30.38 15.45
C LEU A 82 -12.11 28.99 14.98
N LYS A 83 -12.14 28.78 13.67
CA LYS A 83 -12.45 27.49 13.05
C LYS A 83 -11.17 26.68 12.88
N THR A 84 -11.01 25.63 13.68
CA THR A 84 -9.90 24.68 13.53
C THR A 84 -10.41 23.34 13.04
N GLN A 85 -9.57 22.63 12.29
CA GLN A 85 -9.76 21.23 11.95
C GLN A 85 -9.74 20.35 13.21
N ASP A 86 -10.22 19.12 13.07
CA ASP A 86 -10.03 18.09 14.08
C ASP A 86 -8.54 17.74 14.21
N ALA A 87 -8.11 17.39 15.43
CA ALA A 87 -6.77 16.88 15.63
C ALA A 87 -6.49 15.76 14.64
N PRO A 88 -5.34 15.79 13.92
CA PRO A 88 -5.00 14.73 12.99
C PRO A 88 -5.07 13.40 13.72
N ARG A 89 -6.04 12.56 13.35
CA ARG A 89 -6.08 11.18 13.81
C ARG A 89 -4.96 10.43 13.09
N ARG A 90 -4.52 9.29 13.65
CA ARG A 90 -3.66 8.34 12.93
C ARG A 90 -4.40 7.99 11.62
N ALA A 91 -3.97 8.66 10.54
CA ALA A 91 -4.54 8.74 9.20
C ALA A 91 -6.05 9.06 9.09
N ALA A 92 -6.39 10.17 8.42
CA ALA A 92 -7.70 10.30 7.75
C ALA A 92 -7.88 9.23 6.64
N TYR A 93 -6.77 8.63 6.19
CA TYR A 93 -6.71 7.57 5.20
C TYR A 93 -6.31 6.24 5.87
N ALA A 94 -7.26 5.59 6.55
CA ALA A 94 -7.06 4.25 7.13
C ALA A 94 -6.66 3.17 6.09
N ASP A 95 -6.75 3.52 4.80
CA ASP A 95 -6.51 2.64 3.67
C ASP A 95 -5.05 2.64 3.19
N ALA A 96 -4.18 3.44 3.83
CA ALA A 96 -2.83 3.73 3.36
C ALA A 96 -1.71 3.30 4.32
N ASP A 97 -1.98 2.46 5.33
CA ASP A 97 -0.99 2.11 6.36
C ASP A 97 0.33 1.57 5.79
N PHE A 98 0.26 0.66 4.80
CA PHE A 98 1.47 0.15 4.13
C PHE A 98 2.27 1.25 3.43
N PHE A 99 1.60 2.17 2.74
CA PHE A 99 2.24 3.30 2.05
C PHE A 99 2.89 4.24 3.08
N VAL A 100 2.15 4.62 4.13
CA VAL A 100 2.61 5.56 5.15
C VAL A 100 3.81 4.99 5.91
N GLU A 101 3.76 3.71 6.26
CA GLU A 101 4.87 3.04 6.93
C GLU A 101 6.11 2.93 6.01
N GLU A 102 5.91 2.64 4.73
CA GLU A 102 7.02 2.63 3.76
C GLU A 102 7.62 4.02 3.55
N ALA A 103 6.79 5.07 3.45
CA ALA A 103 7.26 6.45 3.39
C ALA A 103 8.04 6.82 4.66
N ARG A 104 7.55 6.44 5.85
CA ARG A 104 8.27 6.65 7.12
C ARG A 104 9.62 5.94 7.12
N ARG A 105 9.70 4.68 6.66
CA ARG A 105 10.97 3.93 6.54
C ARG A 105 11.96 4.64 5.62
N ARG A 106 11.50 5.13 4.46
CA ARG A 106 12.35 5.90 3.53
C ARG A 106 12.82 7.22 4.13
N ALA A 107 11.93 7.96 4.80
CA ALA A 107 12.31 9.18 5.49
C ALA A 107 13.39 8.90 6.55
N ILE A 108 13.26 7.81 7.32
CA ILE A 108 14.27 7.43 8.33
C ILE A 108 15.60 7.09 7.67
N SER A 109 15.57 6.42 6.52
CA SER A 109 16.79 6.14 5.75
C SER A 109 17.47 7.41 5.23
N LEU A 110 16.70 8.46 4.91
CA LEU A 110 17.22 9.70 4.34
C LEU A 110 17.70 10.68 5.42
N PHE A 111 16.94 10.85 6.51
CA PHE A 111 17.16 11.92 7.49
C PHE A 111 17.54 11.41 8.89
N GLY A 112 17.49 10.09 9.11
CA GLY A 112 17.70 9.50 10.43
C GLY A 112 16.44 9.51 11.30
N ARG A 113 16.37 8.53 12.22
CA ARG A 113 15.18 8.26 13.04
C ARG A 113 14.82 9.42 13.98
N GLU A 114 15.82 10.07 14.58
CA GLU A 114 15.60 11.14 15.54
C GLU A 114 14.96 12.37 14.89
N GLN A 115 15.44 12.74 13.71
CA GLN A 115 14.92 13.87 12.94
C GLN A 115 13.50 13.59 12.44
N VAL A 116 13.23 12.39 11.92
CA VAL A 116 11.87 12.03 11.47
C VAL A 116 10.87 12.03 12.63
N ASN A 117 11.26 11.54 13.81
CA ASN A 117 10.35 11.39 14.94
C ASN A 117 10.22 12.66 15.80
N GLY A 118 11.27 13.49 15.90
CA GLY A 118 11.33 14.65 16.80
C GLY A 118 11.64 15.98 16.09
N GLY A 119 12.00 15.95 14.81
CA GLY A 119 12.37 17.13 14.02
C GLY A 119 11.19 18.04 13.70
N GLY A 120 9.96 17.52 13.70
CA GLY A 120 8.76 18.28 13.35
C GLY A 120 8.56 18.41 11.84
N TYR A 121 9.02 17.42 11.07
CA TYR A 121 8.97 17.46 9.62
C TYR A 121 7.55 17.34 9.08
N TYR A 122 7.26 18.15 8.08
CA TYR A 122 6.10 17.99 7.22
C TYR A 122 6.54 17.24 5.96
N MET A 123 5.86 16.13 5.64
CA MET A 123 6.18 15.31 4.47
C MET A 123 4.96 15.27 3.54
N ARG A 124 5.15 15.77 2.31
CA ARG A 124 4.17 15.60 1.24
C ARG A 124 4.51 14.34 0.46
N THR A 125 3.55 13.43 0.33
CA THR A 125 3.74 12.16 -0.36
C THR A 125 3.10 12.17 -1.75
N THR A 126 3.43 11.15 -2.55
CA THR A 126 2.86 10.94 -3.89
C THR A 126 1.52 10.20 -3.88
N LEU A 127 1.01 9.84 -2.70
CA LEU A 127 -0.19 9.03 -2.52
C LEU A 127 -1.39 9.68 -3.20
N ASP A 128 -2.04 8.93 -4.08
CA ASP A 128 -3.37 9.25 -4.60
C ASP A 128 -4.40 8.48 -3.75
N PRO A 129 -5.26 9.18 -2.96
CA PRO A 129 -6.20 8.52 -2.07
C PRO A 129 -7.25 7.65 -2.77
N GLU A 130 -7.67 8.02 -3.98
CA GLU A 130 -8.68 7.29 -4.73
C GLU A 130 -8.09 6.00 -5.29
N LEU A 131 -6.91 6.09 -5.93
CA LEU A 131 -6.18 4.93 -6.42
C LEU A 131 -5.75 4.01 -5.29
N GLN A 132 -5.33 4.54 -4.14
CA GLN A 132 -4.98 3.75 -2.97
C GLN A 132 -6.19 2.91 -2.48
N SER A 133 -7.36 3.55 -2.39
CA SER A 133 -8.59 2.87 -1.96
C SER A 133 -9.00 1.79 -2.97
N ALA A 134 -8.96 2.11 -4.26
CA ALA A 134 -9.24 1.16 -5.34
C ALA A 134 -8.26 -0.03 -5.33
N ALA A 135 -6.96 0.22 -5.18
CA ALA A 135 -5.93 -0.81 -5.10
C ALA A 135 -6.15 -1.77 -3.92
N ARG A 136 -6.47 -1.23 -2.75
CA ARG A 136 -6.75 -2.03 -1.55
C ARG A 136 -7.98 -2.91 -1.76
N ILE A 137 -9.07 -2.32 -2.24
CA ILE A 137 -10.32 -3.04 -2.51
C ILE A 137 -10.09 -4.16 -3.52
N ALA A 138 -9.42 -3.86 -4.64
CA ALA A 138 -9.12 -4.82 -5.70
C ALA A 138 -8.28 -5.99 -5.18
N LEU A 139 -7.20 -5.71 -4.43
CA LEU A 139 -6.36 -6.75 -3.84
C LEU A 139 -7.14 -7.62 -2.86
N MET A 140 -7.88 -7.02 -1.93
CA MET A 140 -8.64 -7.77 -0.93
C MET A 140 -9.73 -8.63 -1.56
N HIS A 141 -10.51 -8.09 -2.51
CA HIS A 141 -11.51 -8.87 -3.23
C HIS A 141 -10.88 -10.01 -4.03
N GLY A 142 -9.76 -9.78 -4.73
CA GLY A 142 -9.06 -10.82 -5.47
C GLY A 142 -8.59 -11.96 -4.57
N LEU A 143 -8.02 -11.63 -3.40
CA LEU A 143 -7.58 -12.62 -2.41
C LEU A 143 -8.78 -13.37 -1.80
N GLU A 144 -9.86 -12.69 -1.45
CA GLU A 144 -11.09 -13.31 -0.92
C GLU A 144 -11.76 -14.24 -1.94
N GLN A 145 -11.83 -13.84 -3.21
CA GLN A 145 -12.38 -14.66 -4.28
C GLN A 145 -11.50 -15.88 -4.55
N TYR A 146 -10.18 -15.72 -4.59
CA TYR A 146 -9.26 -16.85 -4.69
C TYR A 146 -9.48 -17.81 -3.53
N ASP A 147 -9.47 -17.28 -2.31
CA ASP A 147 -9.60 -18.06 -1.09
C ASP A 147 -10.91 -18.85 -1.04
N ARG A 148 -12.01 -18.21 -1.46
CA ARG A 148 -13.33 -18.84 -1.54
C ARG A 148 -13.35 -19.99 -2.55
N ARG A 149 -12.65 -19.91 -3.68
CA ARG A 149 -12.54 -21.02 -4.63
C ARG A 149 -11.75 -22.22 -4.09
N HIS A 150 -11.00 -22.05 -3.01
CA HIS A 150 -10.20 -23.11 -2.37
C HIS A 150 -10.85 -23.66 -1.09
N GLY A 151 -12.13 -23.35 -0.86
CA GLY A 151 -12.94 -23.93 0.20
C GLY A 151 -12.76 -23.30 1.58
N TRP A 152 -13.62 -23.74 2.50
CA TRP A 152 -13.62 -23.29 3.89
C TRP A 152 -12.57 -24.05 4.71
N ARG A 153 -11.77 -23.32 5.49
CA ARG A 153 -10.68 -23.89 6.31
C ARG A 153 -11.10 -24.24 7.73
N GLY A 154 -12.35 -23.98 8.11
CA GLY A 154 -12.83 -24.24 9.48
C GLY A 154 -12.79 -23.01 10.37
N ALA A 155 -13.51 -23.11 11.48
CA ALA A 155 -13.54 -22.13 12.54
C ALA A 155 -12.15 -21.91 13.15
N TRP A 156 -11.87 -20.70 13.65
CA TRP A 156 -10.58 -20.44 14.33
C TRP A 156 -10.55 -20.94 15.77
N GLY A 157 -11.70 -21.36 16.30
CA GLY A 157 -11.88 -21.81 17.67
C GLY A 157 -13.32 -22.28 17.89
N THR A 158 -13.62 -22.68 19.12
CA THR A 158 -14.94 -23.17 19.52
C THR A 158 -15.36 -22.59 20.86
N THR A 159 -16.67 -22.55 21.13
CA THR A 159 -17.26 -22.19 22.42
C THR A 159 -18.42 -23.12 22.75
N ASP A 160 -18.64 -23.34 24.05
CA ASP A 160 -19.82 -23.99 24.62
C ASP A 160 -20.93 -23.00 25.01
N PHE A 161 -20.74 -21.70 24.73
CA PHE A 161 -21.60 -20.59 25.14
C PHE A 161 -21.60 -20.32 26.66
N ALA A 162 -20.55 -20.71 27.39
CA ALA A 162 -20.37 -20.31 28.79
C ALA A 162 -20.28 -18.77 28.96
N PRO A 163 -20.64 -18.23 30.13
CA PRO A 163 -20.47 -16.81 30.42
C PRO A 163 -19.05 -16.31 30.09
N GLY A 164 -18.94 -15.25 29.28
CA GLY A 164 -17.66 -14.68 28.85
C GLY A 164 -17.17 -15.12 27.47
N TRP A 165 -17.87 -16.03 26.78
CA TRP A 165 -17.47 -16.47 25.43
C TRP A 165 -17.36 -15.31 24.43
N GLN A 166 -18.22 -14.28 24.54
CA GLN A 166 -18.17 -13.11 23.67
C GLN A 166 -16.82 -12.38 23.82
N ALA A 167 -16.33 -12.22 25.06
CA ALA A 167 -15.06 -11.56 25.31
C ALA A 167 -13.89 -12.34 24.70
N GLU A 168 -13.90 -13.67 24.80
CA GLU A 168 -12.90 -14.53 24.14
C GLU A 168 -12.98 -14.43 22.61
N ALA A 169 -14.18 -14.46 22.03
CA ALA A 169 -14.36 -14.30 20.59
C ALA A 169 -13.86 -12.94 20.07
N LEU A 170 -14.05 -11.87 20.86
CA LEU A 170 -13.61 -10.51 20.54
C LEU A 170 -12.10 -10.29 20.66
N LYS A 171 -11.35 -11.22 21.29
CA LYS A 171 -9.87 -11.19 21.26
C LYS A 171 -9.31 -11.47 19.87
N LYS A 172 -10.08 -12.14 19.00
CA LYS A 172 -9.62 -12.44 17.65
C LYS A 172 -9.53 -11.16 16.83
N THR A 173 -8.33 -10.85 16.34
CA THR A 173 -8.09 -9.69 15.48
C THR A 173 -8.84 -9.83 14.15
N LEU A 174 -9.65 -8.82 13.84
CA LEU A 174 -10.33 -8.67 12.55
C LEU A 174 -9.48 -7.82 11.60
N PRO A 175 -9.60 -8.01 10.27
CA PRO A 175 -9.07 -7.06 9.30
C PRO A 175 -9.70 -5.68 9.53
N ALA A 176 -8.89 -4.65 9.82
CA ALA A 176 -9.38 -3.30 10.08
C ALA A 176 -10.12 -2.69 8.87
N GLU A 177 -9.78 -3.17 7.68
CA GLU A 177 -10.32 -2.82 6.38
C GLU A 177 -11.72 -3.43 6.11
N ARG A 178 -12.14 -4.41 6.92
CA ARG A 178 -13.45 -5.08 6.85
C ARG A 178 -14.29 -4.76 8.09
N ARG A 179 -14.66 -3.49 8.24
CA ARG A 179 -15.34 -2.96 9.43
C ARG A 179 -16.73 -3.57 9.70
N SER A 180 -17.38 -4.06 8.65
CA SER A 180 -18.68 -4.74 8.72
C SER A 180 -18.58 -6.17 9.26
N TRP A 181 -17.39 -6.78 9.24
CA TRP A 181 -17.19 -8.13 9.74
C TRP A 181 -17.28 -8.16 11.27
N GLN A 182 -17.85 -9.25 11.78
CA GLN A 182 -18.07 -9.49 13.19
C GLN A 182 -17.64 -10.91 13.54
N ALA A 183 -17.11 -11.10 14.74
CA ALA A 183 -16.97 -12.44 15.31
C ALA A 183 -18.34 -12.95 15.75
N ALA A 184 -18.63 -14.22 15.45
CA ALA A 184 -19.86 -14.90 15.82
C ALA A 184 -19.60 -16.36 16.18
N ALA A 185 -20.52 -16.96 16.92
CA ALA A 185 -20.56 -18.39 17.21
C ALA A 185 -21.76 -19.05 16.52
N ILE A 186 -21.59 -20.28 16.04
CA ILE A 186 -22.69 -21.07 15.47
C ILE A 186 -23.56 -21.64 16.61
N GLU A 187 -24.82 -21.22 16.68
CA GLU A 187 -25.78 -21.67 17.70
C GLU A 187 -26.39 -23.03 17.37
N SER A 188 -26.75 -23.25 16.11
CA SER A 188 -27.38 -24.48 15.65
C SER A 188 -27.11 -24.74 14.17
N VAL A 189 -27.12 -26.02 13.81
CA VAL A 189 -26.90 -26.51 12.44
C VAL A 189 -27.97 -27.55 12.13
N ALA A 190 -28.74 -27.32 11.07
CA ALA A 190 -29.68 -28.29 10.49
C ALA A 190 -29.48 -28.31 8.96
N GLY A 191 -28.60 -29.20 8.49
CA GLY A 191 -28.13 -29.18 7.10
C GLY A 191 -27.44 -27.86 6.76
N ASN A 192 -27.94 -27.15 5.74
CA ASN A 192 -27.44 -25.82 5.37
C ASN A 192 -28.20 -24.66 6.04
N THR A 193 -29.16 -24.96 6.92
CA THR A 193 -29.81 -23.98 7.77
C THR A 193 -28.97 -23.81 9.04
N VAL A 194 -28.16 -22.76 9.07
CA VAL A 194 -27.22 -22.48 10.16
C VAL A 194 -27.61 -21.18 10.86
N ARG A 195 -27.70 -21.20 12.19
CA ARG A 195 -27.92 -20.00 13.00
C ARG A 195 -26.64 -19.58 13.70
N VAL A 196 -26.43 -18.27 13.78
CA VAL A 196 -25.25 -17.66 14.40
C VAL A 196 -25.69 -16.60 15.41
N ARG A 197 -24.84 -16.38 16.42
CA ARG A 197 -24.94 -15.27 17.37
C ARG A 197 -23.66 -14.44 17.34
N THR A 198 -23.76 -13.14 17.12
CA THR A 198 -22.62 -12.23 17.08
C THR A 198 -22.08 -11.94 18.48
N ALA A 199 -20.76 -11.87 18.62
CA ALA A 199 -20.10 -11.65 19.91
C ALA A 199 -20.19 -10.19 20.40
N ARG A 200 -20.31 -9.21 19.49
CA ARG A 200 -20.28 -7.78 19.85
C ARG A 200 -21.61 -7.29 20.42
N ASP A 201 -22.70 -7.66 19.79
CA ASP A 201 -24.03 -7.08 20.03
C ASP A 201 -25.11 -8.14 20.28
N ASP A 202 -24.70 -9.40 20.49
CA ASP A 202 -25.55 -10.55 20.85
C ASP A 202 -26.71 -10.80 19.88
N ARG A 203 -26.58 -10.39 18.62
CA ARG A 203 -27.61 -10.58 17.60
C ARG A 203 -27.59 -12.00 17.05
N ALA A 204 -28.75 -12.65 17.12
CA ALA A 204 -28.99 -13.93 16.47
C ALA A 204 -29.50 -13.74 15.03
N GLY A 205 -29.07 -14.59 14.11
CA GLY A 205 -29.56 -14.59 12.73
C GLY A 205 -29.16 -15.84 11.96
N ALA A 206 -29.70 -15.97 10.74
CA ALA A 206 -29.37 -17.08 9.85
C ALA A 206 -28.13 -16.75 9.00
N LEU A 207 -27.30 -17.76 8.77
CA LEU A 207 -26.23 -17.70 7.78
C LEU A 207 -26.83 -17.85 6.37
N ILE A 208 -26.26 -17.19 5.37
CA ILE A 208 -26.68 -17.33 3.97
C ILE A 208 -26.52 -18.80 3.54
N VAL A 209 -27.58 -19.42 3.01
CA VAL A 209 -27.60 -20.86 2.67
C VAL A 209 -26.46 -21.25 1.73
N ALA A 210 -26.15 -20.42 0.73
CA ALA A 210 -25.05 -20.65 -0.20
C ALA A 210 -23.67 -20.63 0.49
N ASP A 211 -23.50 -19.83 1.53
CA ASP A 211 -22.28 -19.80 2.33
C ASP A 211 -22.15 -21.03 3.23
N ALA A 212 -23.25 -21.48 3.82
CA ALA A 212 -23.28 -22.72 4.61
C ALA A 212 -22.96 -23.94 3.72
N ALA A 213 -23.57 -23.99 2.52
CA ALA A 213 -23.31 -25.03 1.53
C ALA A 213 -21.85 -25.02 1.06
N TRP A 214 -21.29 -23.83 0.78
CA TRP A 214 -19.88 -23.68 0.43
C TRP A 214 -18.95 -24.21 1.51
N ALA A 215 -19.23 -23.91 2.79
CA ALA A 215 -18.44 -24.42 3.90
C ALA A 215 -18.56 -25.95 4.04
N ASN A 216 -19.78 -26.45 4.07
CA ASN A 216 -20.09 -27.87 4.25
C ASN A 216 -19.61 -28.74 3.09
N ALA A 217 -19.35 -28.18 1.90
CA ALA A 217 -18.83 -28.90 0.74
C ALA A 217 -17.49 -29.60 1.02
N ASN A 218 -16.67 -29.03 1.91
CA ASN A 218 -15.38 -29.62 2.28
C ASN A 218 -15.16 -29.72 3.80
N ARG A 219 -15.87 -28.95 4.63
CA ARG A 219 -15.73 -29.02 6.09
C ARG A 219 -17.03 -28.64 6.81
N GLN A 220 -17.63 -29.61 7.51
CA GLN A 220 -18.90 -29.42 8.20
C GLN A 220 -18.83 -28.34 9.28
N LEU A 221 -19.81 -27.43 9.26
CA LEU A 221 -20.06 -26.45 10.31
C LEU A 221 -20.70 -27.14 11.54
N ARG A 222 -20.29 -26.75 12.74
CA ARG A 222 -20.76 -27.36 14.00
C ARG A 222 -21.18 -26.29 14.99
N ARG A 223 -22.11 -26.65 15.88
CA ARG A 223 -22.46 -25.80 17.03
C ARG A 223 -21.19 -25.47 17.83
N GLY A 224 -21.06 -24.21 18.21
CA GLY A 224 -19.94 -23.67 18.97
C GLY A 224 -18.79 -23.17 18.11
N ASP A 225 -18.75 -23.43 16.80
CA ASP A 225 -17.71 -22.92 15.91
C ASP A 225 -17.66 -21.39 15.94
N LEU A 226 -16.47 -20.82 16.18
CA LEU A 226 -16.20 -19.38 16.11
C LEU A 226 -15.78 -18.97 14.70
N ILE A 227 -16.57 -18.09 14.10
CA ILE A 227 -16.50 -17.69 12.68
C ILE A 227 -16.64 -16.19 12.49
N PHE A 228 -16.19 -15.70 11.33
CA PHE A 228 -16.42 -14.31 10.94
C PHE A 228 -17.66 -14.25 10.09
N VAL A 229 -18.50 -13.26 10.35
CA VAL A 229 -19.72 -13.02 9.60
C VAL A 229 -19.84 -11.56 9.22
N GLU A 230 -20.53 -11.28 8.12
CA GLU A 230 -20.89 -9.94 7.71
C GLU A 230 -22.42 -9.83 7.58
N PRO A 231 -23.08 -8.86 8.23
CA PRO A 231 -24.51 -8.64 8.06
C PRO A 231 -24.84 -8.31 6.59
N GLN A 232 -25.80 -9.02 6.01
CA GLN A 232 -26.25 -8.80 4.64
C GLN A 232 -27.75 -9.16 4.53
N ASN A 233 -28.59 -8.17 4.21
CA ASN A 233 -30.03 -8.33 3.95
C ASN A 233 -30.79 -9.13 5.03
N GLY A 234 -30.55 -8.85 6.31
CA GLY A 234 -31.20 -9.54 7.44
C GLY A 234 -30.64 -10.95 7.74
N GLN A 235 -29.62 -11.38 6.99
CA GLN A 235 -28.86 -12.60 7.21
C GLN A 235 -27.38 -12.27 7.45
N PHE A 236 -26.57 -13.31 7.62
CA PHE A 236 -25.13 -13.21 7.81
C PHE A 236 -24.38 -13.96 6.71
N ALA A 237 -23.50 -13.27 6.00
CA ALA A 237 -22.57 -13.90 5.08
C ALA A 237 -21.39 -14.51 5.85
N LEU A 238 -20.98 -15.75 5.55
CA LEU A 238 -19.78 -16.35 6.12
C LEU A 238 -18.55 -15.70 5.52
N ARG A 239 -17.62 -15.30 6.37
CA ARG A 239 -16.38 -14.64 5.99
C ARG A 239 -15.18 -15.41 6.49
N GLN A 240 -14.13 -15.37 5.68
CA GLN A 240 -12.89 -16.07 5.92
C GLN A 240 -11.73 -15.14 5.59
N VAL A 241 -10.80 -14.95 6.54
CA VAL A 241 -9.55 -14.25 6.26
C VAL A 241 -8.73 -15.12 5.31
N PRO A 242 -8.32 -14.63 4.12
CA PRO A 242 -7.54 -15.40 3.18
C PRO A 242 -6.23 -15.93 3.77
N ALA A 243 -5.92 -17.20 3.49
CA ALA A 243 -4.61 -17.77 3.84
C ALA A 243 -3.53 -17.34 2.84
N VAL A 244 -3.92 -17.20 1.57
CA VAL A 244 -3.09 -16.56 0.54
C VAL A 244 -2.93 -15.07 0.83
N ASN A 245 -1.85 -14.48 0.33
CA ASN A 245 -1.60 -13.05 0.44
C ASN A 245 -1.16 -12.49 -0.90
N GLY A 246 -0.99 -11.17 -0.98
CA GLY A 246 -0.59 -10.51 -2.21
C GLY A 246 -0.04 -9.12 -1.95
N ALA A 247 0.29 -8.43 -3.03
CA ALA A 247 0.72 -7.04 -3.01
C ALA A 247 0.23 -6.35 -4.27
N LEU A 248 0.04 -5.04 -4.19
CA LEU A 248 -0.27 -4.19 -5.32
C LEU A 248 0.51 -2.89 -5.20
N VAL A 249 1.09 -2.44 -6.30
CA VAL A 249 1.75 -1.14 -6.40
C VAL A 249 1.38 -0.49 -7.74
N ALA A 250 1.04 0.79 -7.71
CA ALA A 250 0.80 1.60 -8.89
C ALA A 250 1.85 2.72 -8.95
N ILE A 251 2.52 2.85 -10.08
CA ILE A 251 3.62 3.80 -10.30
C ILE A 251 3.34 4.57 -11.58
N GLU A 252 3.44 5.90 -11.52
CA GLU A 252 3.38 6.76 -12.70
C GLU A 252 4.67 6.59 -13.52
N PRO A 253 4.59 6.12 -14.78
CA PRO A 253 5.78 5.68 -15.53
C PRO A 253 6.68 6.82 -15.99
N GLN A 254 6.16 8.06 -16.08
CA GLN A 254 6.92 9.22 -16.54
C GLN A 254 7.79 9.85 -15.45
N THR A 255 7.35 9.79 -14.19
CA THR A 255 8.00 10.47 -13.07
C THR A 255 8.52 9.52 -12.01
N GLY A 256 7.97 8.31 -11.91
CA GLY A 256 8.22 7.39 -10.81
C GLY A 256 7.44 7.69 -9.53
N ARG A 257 6.43 8.57 -9.57
CA ARG A 257 5.54 8.77 -8.43
C ARG A 257 4.81 7.47 -8.09
N VAL A 258 4.93 7.00 -6.86
CA VAL A 258 4.16 5.85 -6.37
C VAL A 258 2.79 6.35 -5.95
N LEU A 259 1.75 6.02 -6.71
CA LEU A 259 0.41 6.54 -6.48
C LEU A 259 -0.37 5.70 -5.46
N ALA A 260 -0.15 4.38 -5.48
CA ALA A 260 -0.77 3.46 -4.54
C ALA A 260 0.20 2.33 -4.16
N MET A 261 0.12 1.88 -2.90
CA MET A 261 0.87 0.75 -2.39
C MET A 261 0.09 -0.02 -1.33
N VAL A 262 -0.10 -1.32 -1.57
CA VAL A 262 -0.75 -2.25 -0.66
C VAL A 262 0.16 -3.47 -0.49
N GLY A 263 0.63 -3.70 0.74
CA GLY A 263 1.63 -4.72 1.06
C GLY A 263 1.06 -6.06 1.52
N GLY A 264 -0.26 -6.18 1.62
CA GLY A 264 -0.92 -7.40 2.06
C GLY A 264 -2.43 -7.26 2.20
N TYR A 265 -3.09 -8.36 2.57
CA TYR A 265 -4.54 -8.39 2.78
C TYR A 265 -5.02 -7.41 3.86
N SER A 266 -4.31 -7.31 4.97
CA SER A 266 -4.64 -6.39 6.07
C SER A 266 -3.38 -6.00 6.84
N TYR A 267 -3.19 -4.70 7.06
CA TYR A 267 -2.04 -4.19 7.83
C TYR A 267 -2.13 -4.59 9.31
N ALA A 268 -3.35 -4.59 9.87
CA ALA A 268 -3.61 -4.96 11.26
C ALA A 268 -3.27 -6.44 11.55
N LEU A 269 -3.41 -7.31 10.55
CA LEU A 269 -3.03 -8.72 10.66
C LEU A 269 -1.55 -8.96 10.39
N SER A 270 -0.94 -8.18 9.48
CA SER A 270 0.47 -8.29 9.14
C SER A 270 0.98 -6.97 8.56
N SER A 271 1.89 -6.32 9.28
CA SER A 271 2.56 -5.09 8.83
C SER A 271 3.69 -5.32 7.83
N PHE A 272 3.99 -6.58 7.48
CA PHE A 272 5.02 -6.92 6.49
C PHE A 272 4.59 -6.49 5.08
N ASN A 273 5.33 -5.55 4.49
CA ASN A 273 4.98 -4.97 3.20
C ASN A 273 5.53 -5.81 2.05
N ARG A 274 4.70 -6.70 1.49
CA ARG A 274 5.10 -7.59 0.39
C ARG A 274 5.42 -6.85 -0.91
N ALA A 275 4.96 -5.62 -1.09
CA ALA A 275 5.28 -4.84 -2.29
C ALA A 275 6.79 -4.54 -2.37
N THR A 276 7.42 -4.25 -1.22
CA THR A 276 8.83 -3.80 -1.13
C THR A 276 9.77 -4.81 -0.47
N GLN A 277 9.26 -5.75 0.33
CA GLN A 277 10.09 -6.62 1.18
C GLN A 277 10.00 -8.10 0.82
N ALA A 278 8.96 -8.53 0.09
CA ALA A 278 8.82 -9.92 -0.30
C ALA A 278 9.57 -10.19 -1.60
N TRP A 279 10.79 -10.73 -1.47
CA TRP A 279 11.55 -11.26 -2.58
C TRP A 279 10.89 -12.54 -3.09
N ARG A 280 10.53 -12.54 -4.38
CA ARG A 280 9.85 -13.66 -5.06
C ARG A 280 10.33 -13.77 -6.50
N GLN A 281 10.26 -14.99 -7.02
CA GLN A 281 10.45 -15.26 -8.43
C GLN A 281 9.30 -14.65 -9.25
N PRO A 282 9.58 -13.74 -10.22
CA PRO A 282 8.56 -13.12 -11.05
C PRO A 282 8.04 -14.06 -12.15
N GLY A 283 8.71 -15.20 -12.37
CA GLY A 283 8.35 -16.15 -13.43
C GLY A 283 8.31 -15.49 -14.80
N SER A 284 7.26 -15.77 -15.57
CA SER A 284 7.11 -15.25 -16.94
C SER A 284 7.05 -13.73 -17.04
N ALA A 285 6.78 -13.00 -15.95
CA ALA A 285 6.85 -11.54 -15.95
C ALA A 285 8.29 -11.00 -16.13
N PHE A 286 9.32 -11.85 -16.05
CA PHE A 286 10.69 -11.47 -16.42
C PHE A 286 10.96 -11.52 -17.93
N LYS A 287 10.16 -12.27 -18.70
CA LYS A 287 10.40 -12.48 -20.14
C LYS A 287 10.49 -11.18 -20.94
N PRO A 288 9.66 -10.15 -20.72
CA PRO A 288 9.83 -8.89 -21.44
C PRO A 288 11.24 -8.30 -21.35
N ILE A 289 11.97 -8.53 -20.25
CA ILE A 289 13.36 -8.05 -20.07
C ILE A 289 14.33 -8.83 -20.97
N VAL A 290 14.15 -10.15 -21.05
CA VAL A 290 14.92 -11.03 -21.95
C VAL A 290 14.70 -10.60 -23.40
N TYR A 291 13.43 -10.40 -23.79
CA TYR A 291 13.07 -10.04 -25.16
C TYR A 291 13.51 -8.61 -25.50
N ALA A 292 13.40 -7.66 -24.57
CA ALA A 292 13.93 -6.31 -24.75
C ALA A 292 15.45 -6.33 -24.98
N THR A 293 16.19 -7.16 -24.24
CA THR A 293 17.63 -7.32 -24.44
C THR A 293 17.96 -7.84 -25.85
N ALA A 294 17.13 -8.74 -26.38
CA ALA A 294 17.29 -9.22 -27.76
C ALA A 294 17.03 -8.11 -28.79
N LEU A 295 15.97 -7.32 -28.58
CA LEU A 295 15.55 -6.23 -29.47
C LEU A 295 16.52 -5.04 -29.49
N GLU A 296 17.33 -4.87 -28.45
CA GLU A 296 18.45 -3.91 -28.43
C GLU A 296 19.66 -4.40 -29.27
N GLY A 297 19.67 -5.68 -29.65
CA GLY A 297 20.60 -6.24 -30.62
C GLY A 297 19.96 -6.36 -31.99
N ASP A 298 20.32 -7.41 -32.72
CA ASP A 298 19.90 -7.59 -34.12
C ASP A 298 18.54 -8.30 -34.28
N TYR A 299 17.82 -8.57 -33.18
CA TYR A 299 16.51 -9.22 -33.24
C TYR A 299 15.40 -8.21 -33.51
N THR A 300 14.39 -8.66 -34.24
CA THR A 300 13.16 -7.91 -34.50
C THR A 300 11.95 -8.72 -34.02
N PRO A 301 10.76 -8.11 -33.89
CA PRO A 301 9.53 -8.85 -33.59
C PRO A 301 9.22 -9.99 -34.59
N ALA A 302 9.77 -9.91 -35.82
CA ALA A 302 9.59 -10.90 -36.88
C ALA A 302 10.69 -11.99 -36.92
N SER A 303 11.77 -11.84 -36.15
CA SER A 303 12.83 -12.85 -36.08
C SER A 303 12.26 -14.21 -35.68
N ILE A 304 12.70 -15.28 -36.33
CA ILE A 304 12.18 -16.62 -36.11
C ILE A 304 13.00 -17.35 -35.05
N ILE A 305 12.31 -17.89 -34.04
CA ILE A 305 12.88 -18.70 -32.97
C ILE A 305 12.19 -20.07 -32.97
N LEU A 306 12.98 -21.13 -32.85
CA LEU A 306 12.47 -22.50 -32.87
C LEU A 306 11.77 -22.86 -31.54
N ASP A 307 10.49 -23.22 -31.59
CA ASP A 307 9.75 -23.83 -30.49
C ASP A 307 9.78 -25.36 -30.61
N ALA A 308 10.89 -25.96 -30.17
CA ALA A 308 11.10 -27.41 -30.16
C ALA A 308 11.92 -27.80 -28.92
N PRO A 309 11.81 -29.06 -28.41
CA PRO A 309 12.48 -29.49 -27.19
C PRO A 309 13.96 -29.07 -27.12
N ILE A 310 14.40 -28.62 -25.94
CA ILE A 310 15.78 -28.22 -25.69
C ILE A 310 16.27 -28.79 -24.36
N SER A 311 17.54 -29.14 -24.29
CA SER A 311 18.13 -29.70 -23.08
C SER A 311 19.57 -29.24 -22.92
N PHE A 312 19.97 -28.89 -21.71
CA PHE A 312 21.29 -28.36 -21.36
C PHE A 312 21.95 -29.23 -20.28
N ALA A 313 23.28 -29.22 -20.22
CA ALA A 313 24.01 -29.75 -19.07
C ALA A 313 23.80 -28.84 -17.83
N GLY A 314 24.01 -29.37 -16.62
CA GLY A 314 23.93 -28.59 -15.38
C GLY A 314 22.56 -28.56 -14.70
N GLY A 315 21.73 -29.58 -14.93
CA GLY A 315 20.50 -29.83 -14.17
C GLY A 315 20.78 -30.38 -12.77
N ALA A 316 19.70 -30.59 -12.00
CA ALA A 316 19.80 -31.11 -10.64
C ALA A 316 20.56 -32.44 -10.59
N ASN A 317 21.36 -32.64 -9.54
CA ASN A 317 22.15 -33.85 -9.30
C ASN A 317 23.10 -34.24 -10.46
N GLY A 318 23.63 -33.24 -11.18
CA GLY A 318 24.51 -33.47 -12.33
C GLY A 318 23.79 -33.93 -13.60
N GLY A 319 22.45 -33.95 -13.58
CA GLY A 319 21.62 -34.31 -14.72
C GLY A 319 21.55 -33.21 -15.79
N ARG A 320 20.65 -33.41 -16.76
CA ARG A 320 20.33 -32.39 -17.77
C ARG A 320 19.16 -31.52 -17.33
N TRP A 321 19.20 -30.24 -17.64
CA TRP A 321 18.08 -29.33 -17.48
C TRP A 321 17.30 -29.23 -18.79
N THR A 322 16.05 -29.68 -18.78
CA THR A 322 15.16 -29.74 -19.95
C THR A 322 13.92 -28.89 -19.65
N PRO A 323 13.92 -27.59 -19.96
CA PRO A 323 12.75 -26.74 -19.76
C PRO A 323 11.62 -27.13 -20.73
N GLU A 324 10.38 -27.08 -20.26
CA GLU A 324 9.18 -27.40 -21.03
C GLU A 324 8.25 -26.18 -21.15
N ASN A 325 7.47 -26.14 -22.24
CA ASN A 325 6.33 -25.23 -22.33
C ASN A 325 5.23 -25.65 -21.35
N TYR A 326 4.42 -24.69 -20.87
CA TYR A 326 3.30 -24.98 -19.97
C TYR A 326 2.33 -26.03 -20.57
N SER A 327 2.05 -25.96 -21.87
CA SER A 327 1.20 -26.92 -22.57
C SER A 327 1.88 -28.25 -22.90
N ARG A 328 3.21 -28.36 -22.73
CA ARG A 328 4.06 -29.46 -23.24
C ARG A 328 3.99 -29.72 -24.75
N GLU A 329 3.39 -28.80 -25.50
CA GLU A 329 3.32 -28.81 -26.95
C GLU A 329 4.40 -27.91 -27.58
N TYR A 330 4.77 -28.24 -28.81
CA TYR A 330 5.83 -27.59 -29.59
C TYR A 330 5.33 -27.27 -30.99
N TYR A 331 5.49 -26.02 -31.43
CA TYR A 331 4.89 -25.52 -32.66
C TYR A 331 5.92 -25.16 -33.74
N GLY A 332 7.16 -25.63 -33.59
CA GLY A 332 8.22 -25.42 -34.58
C GLY A 332 8.66 -23.95 -34.67
N PRO A 333 9.14 -23.50 -35.85
CA PRO A 333 9.57 -22.12 -36.05
C PRO A 333 8.43 -21.11 -35.82
N GLN A 334 8.63 -20.17 -34.90
CA GLN A 334 7.64 -19.13 -34.56
C GLN A 334 8.32 -17.77 -34.47
N SER A 335 7.57 -16.69 -34.68
CA SER A 335 8.11 -15.33 -34.54
C SER A 335 8.41 -14.97 -33.08
N LEU A 336 9.42 -14.13 -32.85
CA LEU A 336 9.81 -13.61 -31.54
C LEU A 336 8.60 -12.97 -30.82
N ARG A 337 7.80 -12.17 -31.52
CA ARG A 337 6.56 -11.60 -30.96
C ARG A 337 5.60 -12.66 -30.43
N ARG A 338 5.42 -13.76 -31.16
CA ARG A 338 4.50 -14.84 -30.78
C ARG A 338 5.03 -15.64 -29.60
N GLY A 339 6.36 -15.81 -29.53
CA GLY A 339 7.04 -16.41 -28.38
C GLY A 339 6.77 -15.67 -27.08
N LEU A 340 6.81 -14.33 -27.11
CA LEU A 340 6.50 -13.50 -25.94
C LEU A 340 5.00 -13.52 -25.61
N GLU A 341 4.13 -13.32 -26.61
CA GLU A 341 2.68 -13.28 -26.45
C GLU A 341 2.12 -14.55 -25.79
N LEU A 342 2.60 -15.72 -26.24
CA LEU A 342 2.21 -17.01 -25.69
C LEU A 342 3.09 -17.48 -24.53
N SER A 343 4.05 -16.64 -24.10
CA SER A 343 4.97 -16.95 -23.02
C SER A 343 5.67 -18.31 -23.19
N ARG A 344 6.17 -18.62 -24.39
CA ARG A 344 6.82 -19.91 -24.69
C ARG A 344 8.16 -20.03 -23.96
N ASN A 345 8.28 -21.02 -23.09
CA ASN A 345 9.47 -21.20 -22.24
C ASN A 345 10.69 -21.57 -23.10
N VAL A 346 10.53 -22.53 -24.01
CA VAL A 346 11.66 -23.04 -24.79
C VAL A 346 12.20 -22.01 -25.77
N MET A 347 11.32 -21.23 -26.42
CA MET A 347 11.73 -20.08 -27.24
C MET A 347 12.49 -19.04 -26.40
N THR A 348 12.01 -18.73 -25.19
CA THR A 348 12.66 -17.77 -24.29
C THR A 348 14.07 -18.23 -23.91
N VAL A 349 14.24 -19.51 -23.58
CA VAL A 349 15.57 -20.05 -23.21
C VAL A 349 16.51 -20.06 -24.41
N ARG A 350 16.03 -20.44 -25.61
CA ARG A 350 16.82 -20.36 -26.84
C ARG A 350 17.27 -18.94 -27.16
N LEU A 351 16.35 -17.98 -27.02
CA LEU A 351 16.67 -16.56 -27.20
C LEU A 351 17.72 -16.10 -26.18
N ALA A 352 17.56 -16.49 -24.91
CA ALA A 352 18.51 -16.13 -23.85
C ALA A 352 19.90 -16.75 -24.08
N GLN A 353 19.96 -17.97 -24.59
CA GLN A 353 21.22 -18.62 -24.97
C GLN A 353 21.92 -17.87 -26.11
N ALA A 354 21.16 -17.45 -27.13
CA ALA A 354 21.73 -16.74 -28.29
C ALA A 354 22.17 -15.30 -27.94
N VAL A 355 21.38 -14.59 -27.13
CA VAL A 355 21.70 -13.22 -26.67
C VAL A 355 22.85 -13.22 -25.66
N GLY A 356 22.90 -14.23 -24.79
CA GLY A 356 23.83 -14.35 -23.67
C GLY A 356 23.24 -13.80 -22.37
N MET A 357 23.34 -14.59 -21.30
CA MET A 357 22.78 -14.24 -19.99
C MET A 357 23.44 -13.02 -19.34
N ASP A 358 24.72 -12.75 -19.62
CA ASP A 358 25.42 -11.58 -19.07
C ASP A 358 24.76 -10.26 -19.55
N LYS A 359 24.37 -10.18 -20.83
CA LYS A 359 23.66 -9.02 -21.37
C LYS A 359 22.28 -8.87 -20.73
N ILE A 360 21.58 -9.98 -20.50
CA ILE A 360 20.24 -9.99 -19.88
C ILE A 360 20.30 -9.57 -18.41
N VAL A 361 21.28 -10.06 -17.66
CA VAL A 361 21.49 -9.64 -16.26
C VAL A 361 21.90 -8.17 -16.20
N ALA A 362 22.76 -7.70 -17.11
CA ALA A 362 23.11 -6.28 -17.21
C ALA A 362 21.89 -5.41 -17.54
N MET A 363 21.02 -5.86 -18.44
CA MET A 363 19.75 -5.18 -18.75
C MET A 363 18.83 -5.14 -17.52
N SER A 364 18.66 -6.27 -16.83
CA SER A 364 17.88 -6.39 -15.59
C SER A 364 18.34 -5.39 -14.53
N LYS A 365 19.66 -5.28 -14.33
CA LYS A 365 20.27 -4.29 -13.42
C LYS A 365 20.04 -2.85 -13.88
N ARG A 366 20.22 -2.58 -15.17
CA ARG A 366 19.98 -1.25 -15.77
C ARG A 366 18.54 -0.81 -15.62
N MET A 367 17.57 -1.71 -15.75
CA MET A 367 16.14 -1.44 -15.56
C MET A 367 15.70 -1.46 -14.08
N GLY A 368 16.57 -1.86 -13.15
CA GLY A 368 16.30 -1.86 -11.71
C GLY A 368 15.56 -3.10 -11.18
N VAL A 369 15.38 -4.14 -11.99
CA VAL A 369 14.66 -5.37 -11.59
C VAL A 369 15.38 -6.09 -10.45
N ALA A 370 16.70 -6.26 -10.54
CA ALA A 370 17.52 -6.87 -9.50
C ALA A 370 18.96 -6.35 -9.57
N ASP A 371 19.64 -6.24 -8.43
CA ASP A 371 21.00 -5.69 -8.39
C ASP A 371 22.06 -6.73 -8.77
N ASN A 372 21.87 -7.97 -8.29
CA ASN A 372 22.78 -9.09 -8.47
C ASN A 372 21.94 -10.32 -8.82
N MET A 373 21.94 -10.71 -10.09
CA MET A 373 21.23 -11.89 -10.58
C MET A 373 22.24 -12.82 -11.24
N ALA A 374 22.21 -14.11 -10.90
CA ALA A 374 23.14 -15.07 -11.49
C ALA A 374 22.85 -15.22 -12.99
N PRO A 375 23.87 -15.23 -13.87
CA PRO A 375 23.69 -15.34 -15.32
C PRO A 375 23.44 -16.80 -15.78
N ASN A 376 22.53 -17.51 -15.11
CA ASN A 376 22.12 -18.86 -15.51
C ASN A 376 20.88 -18.82 -16.43
N LEU A 377 20.70 -19.84 -17.27
CA LEU A 377 19.58 -19.85 -18.22
C LEU A 377 18.21 -19.98 -17.54
N SER A 378 18.13 -20.53 -16.32
CA SER A 378 16.87 -20.62 -15.58
C SER A 378 16.32 -19.25 -15.19
N VAL A 379 17.19 -18.25 -14.98
CA VAL A 379 16.79 -16.85 -14.77
C VAL A 379 16.02 -16.29 -15.96
N SER A 380 16.25 -16.74 -17.19
CA SER A 380 15.45 -16.29 -18.35
C SER A 380 13.97 -16.68 -18.23
N LEU A 381 13.64 -17.65 -17.37
CA LEU A 381 12.28 -18.06 -17.03
C LEU A 381 11.77 -17.42 -15.72
N GLY A 382 12.53 -16.49 -15.15
CA GLY A 382 12.18 -15.76 -13.92
C GLY A 382 12.54 -16.49 -12.63
N ALA A 383 13.60 -17.32 -12.63
CA ALA A 383 14.09 -17.99 -11.42
C ALA A 383 14.86 -17.07 -10.44
N GLY A 384 15.22 -15.85 -10.86
CA GLY A 384 15.82 -14.84 -9.98
C GLY A 384 14.77 -14.10 -9.15
N GLU A 385 15.13 -13.60 -7.97
CA GLU A 385 14.18 -12.93 -7.09
C GLU A 385 14.12 -11.42 -7.31
N THR A 386 12.93 -10.85 -7.19
CA THR A 386 12.67 -9.41 -7.19
C THR A 386 11.46 -9.10 -6.31
N THR A 387 11.03 -7.84 -6.25
CA THR A 387 9.82 -7.42 -5.56
C THR A 387 8.83 -6.83 -6.55
N PRO A 388 7.51 -6.86 -6.26
CA PRO A 388 6.51 -6.19 -7.08
C PRO A 388 6.86 -4.72 -7.35
N TYR A 389 7.40 -4.03 -6.34
CA TYR A 389 7.87 -2.65 -6.47
C TYR A 389 8.93 -2.47 -7.56
N ARG A 390 9.98 -3.30 -7.56
CA ARG A 390 11.08 -3.21 -8.52
C ARG A 390 10.64 -3.64 -9.91
N LEU A 391 9.83 -4.70 -10.01
CA LEU A 391 9.32 -5.19 -11.28
C LEU A 391 8.40 -4.16 -11.94
N THR A 392 7.44 -3.58 -11.21
CA THR A 392 6.55 -2.54 -11.74
C THR A 392 7.34 -1.31 -12.19
N ALA A 393 8.37 -0.90 -11.42
CA ALA A 393 9.24 0.21 -11.81
C ALA A 393 9.98 -0.05 -13.13
N ALA A 394 10.51 -1.27 -13.31
CA ALA A 394 11.20 -1.65 -14.54
C ALA A 394 10.28 -1.63 -15.76
N TYR A 395 9.01 -2.02 -15.59
CA TYR A 395 8.03 -2.00 -16.68
C TYR A 395 7.71 -0.59 -17.19
N ALA A 396 7.96 0.47 -16.40
CA ALA A 396 7.76 1.85 -16.83
C ALA A 396 8.60 2.21 -18.06
N ALA A 397 9.79 1.60 -18.22
CA ALA A 397 10.67 1.82 -19.36
C ALA A 397 9.99 1.47 -20.70
N PHE A 398 9.07 0.51 -20.73
CA PHE A 398 8.34 0.17 -21.94
C PHE A 398 7.32 1.23 -22.35
N VAL A 399 6.88 2.08 -21.41
CA VAL A 399 5.86 3.11 -21.63
C VAL A 399 6.50 4.48 -21.87
N ASN A 400 7.59 4.78 -21.16
CA ASN A 400 8.20 6.12 -21.14
C ASN A 400 9.34 6.32 -22.16
N GLY A 401 9.48 5.41 -23.13
CA GLY A 401 10.51 5.48 -24.17
C GLY A 401 11.89 4.98 -23.75
N GLY A 402 11.97 3.96 -22.91
CA GLY A 402 13.20 3.26 -22.54
C GLY A 402 13.96 3.83 -21.34
N ARG A 403 13.36 4.76 -20.59
CA ARG A 403 14.02 5.43 -19.47
C ARG A 403 13.76 4.70 -18.16
N ARG A 404 14.83 4.42 -17.41
CA ARG A 404 14.70 3.98 -16.02
C ARG A 404 14.14 5.13 -15.18
N ILE A 405 13.12 4.82 -14.39
CA ILE A 405 12.66 5.66 -13.28
C ILE A 405 13.20 5.11 -11.96
N ASP A 406 13.46 5.99 -11.00
CA ASP A 406 13.69 5.62 -9.61
C ASP A 406 12.46 6.03 -8.81
N PRO A 407 11.55 5.09 -8.49
CA PRO A 407 10.28 5.48 -7.93
C PRO A 407 10.40 6.02 -6.51
N TYR A 408 9.52 6.93 -6.13
CA TYR A 408 9.56 7.62 -4.84
C TYR A 408 8.16 7.78 -4.24
N LEU A 409 8.11 7.79 -2.90
CA LEU A 409 6.87 7.96 -2.13
C LEU A 409 6.75 9.37 -1.52
N ILE A 410 7.88 10.05 -1.31
CA ILE A 410 7.95 11.36 -0.66
C ILE A 410 8.30 12.37 -1.74
N GLU A 411 7.42 13.33 -1.99
CA GLU A 411 7.69 14.41 -2.95
C GLU A 411 8.57 15.50 -2.35
N MET A 412 8.29 15.87 -1.10
CA MET A 412 8.86 17.03 -0.45
C MET A 412 8.90 16.81 1.05
N VAL A 413 9.99 17.26 1.68
CA VAL A 413 10.08 17.39 3.14
C VAL A 413 10.38 18.83 3.51
N GLN A 414 9.63 19.36 4.47
CA GLN A 414 9.88 20.65 5.09
C GLN A 414 10.22 20.47 6.56
N ASP A 415 11.11 21.30 7.07
CA ASP A 415 11.47 21.35 8.48
C ASP A 415 10.38 22.04 9.33
N ARG A 416 10.65 22.18 10.63
CA ARG A 416 9.74 22.85 11.58
C ARG A 416 9.48 24.34 11.28
N ASN A 417 10.36 24.97 10.53
CA ASN A 417 10.31 26.38 10.14
C ASN A 417 9.64 26.57 8.77
N GLY A 418 9.36 25.47 8.05
CA GLY A 418 8.77 25.48 6.71
C GLY A 418 9.80 25.51 5.58
N GLU A 419 11.09 25.39 5.90
CA GLU A 419 12.15 25.32 4.90
C GLU A 419 12.14 23.95 4.21
N THR A 420 12.16 23.95 2.87
CA THR A 420 12.21 22.70 2.09
C THR A 420 13.61 22.10 2.14
N ILE A 421 13.77 21.01 2.91
CA ILE A 421 15.04 20.29 3.08
C ILE A 421 15.21 19.12 2.10
N PHE A 422 14.13 18.74 1.41
CA PHE A 422 14.17 17.69 0.40
C PHE A 422 13.07 17.89 -0.64
N ARG A 423 13.39 17.60 -1.90
CA ARG A 423 12.45 17.49 -3.00
C ARG A 423 12.89 16.32 -3.90
N ALA A 424 11.96 15.43 -4.23
CA ALA A 424 12.25 14.27 -5.07
C ALA A 424 12.40 14.63 -6.55
N ASP A 425 11.60 15.58 -7.04
CA ASP A 425 11.77 16.11 -8.39
C ASP A 425 12.90 17.14 -8.42
N GLY A 426 14.06 16.73 -8.90
CA GLY A 426 15.23 17.57 -9.09
C GLY A 426 15.27 18.27 -10.45
N ARG A 427 14.25 18.11 -11.30
CA ARG A 427 14.20 18.80 -12.59
C ARG A 427 14.06 20.29 -12.35
N THR A 428 15.02 21.06 -12.84
CA THR A 428 14.95 22.52 -12.88
C THR A 428 13.94 22.93 -13.94
N CYS A 429 12.81 23.49 -13.51
CA CYS A 429 11.90 24.15 -14.43
C CYS A 429 12.54 25.46 -14.87
N ARG A 430 13.06 25.50 -16.10
CA ARG A 430 13.75 26.68 -16.65
C ARG A 430 12.83 27.89 -16.81
N ASP A 431 11.52 27.67 -16.91
CA ASP A 431 10.50 28.70 -17.17
C ASP A 431 9.56 28.94 -15.98
N CYS A 432 9.80 28.29 -14.84
CA CYS A 432 9.09 28.60 -13.59
C CYS A 432 9.95 29.63 -12.86
N GLY A 433 9.62 30.91 -13.09
CA GLY A 433 10.41 32.08 -12.69
C GLY A 433 10.91 32.13 -11.25
#